data_AF-A0A2D9KYH0-F1
#
_entry.id   AF-A0A2D9KYH0-F1
#
_cell.length_a   1.000
_cell.length_b   1.000
_cell.length_c   1.000
_cell.angle_alpha   90.00
_cell.angle_beta   90.00
_cell.angle_gamma   90.00
#
_symmetry.space_group_name_H-M   'P 1'
#
loop_
_entity.id
_entity.type
_entity.pdbx_description
1 polymer ?
#
loop_
_entity_poly.entity_id
_entity_poly.type
_entity_poly.pdbx_seq_one_letter_code
_entity_poly.pdbx_strand_id
1 'polypeptide(L)'
;MSKKENQDMVVEFTPLEKIEALYSELTDWYGEADNKELRVAAKLLMVSLEKFSIYGGADWHELVNEYVNILKNDPEQFQKILRSNRGELKDKKSTGNYH
;
A
#
# COMPACT_ATOMS: atom_id res chain seq x y z
N MET A 1 8.33 28.01 32.53
CA MET A 1 7.24 27.21 31.95
C MET A 1 7.65 26.82 30.54
N SER A 2 8.18 25.61 30.35
CA SER A 2 8.55 25.09 29.02
C SER A 2 7.30 24.59 28.31
N LYS A 3 6.98 25.21 27.17
CA LYS A 3 6.04 24.66 26.18
C LYS A 3 6.71 23.41 25.60
N LYS A 4 6.29 22.22 26.05
CA LYS A 4 6.52 20.98 25.32
C LYS A 4 5.63 21.04 24.09
N GLU A 5 6.21 21.42 22.96
CA GLU A 5 5.62 21.15 21.66
C GLU A 5 5.55 19.62 21.54
N ASN A 6 4.33 19.09 21.60
CA ASN A 6 4.03 17.75 21.09
C ASN A 6 4.33 17.83 19.59
N GLN A 7 5.56 17.49 19.20
CA GLN A 7 5.83 17.08 17.84
C GLN A 7 5.06 15.77 17.66
N ASP A 8 3.86 15.89 17.06
CA ASP A 8 3.19 14.75 16.45
C ASP A 8 4.25 14.07 15.56
N MET A 9 4.70 12.90 15.97
CA MET A 9 5.55 12.06 15.13
C MET A 9 4.73 11.77 13.88
N VAL A 10 5.00 12.48 12.79
CA VAL A 10 4.40 12.20 11.49
C VAL A 10 4.94 10.85 11.06
N VAL A 11 4.17 9.80 11.36
CA VAL A 11 4.44 8.45 10.84
C VAL A 11 4.22 8.53 9.35
N GLU A 12 5.31 8.66 8.60
CA GLU A 12 5.28 8.73 7.15
C GLU A 12 5.08 7.31 6.59
N PHE A 13 3.82 6.94 6.33
CA PHE A 13 3.49 5.67 5.70
C PHE A 13 4.15 5.55 4.31
N THR A 14 4.67 4.37 4.02
CA THR A 14 5.03 3.97 2.66
C THR A 14 3.80 4.02 1.74
N PRO A 15 3.99 4.13 0.40
CA PRO A 15 2.87 4.08 -0.53
C PRO A 15 1.98 2.84 -0.37
N LEU A 16 2.57 1.67 -0.10
CA LEU A 16 1.80 0.45 0.14
C LEU A 16 0.98 0.55 1.43
N GLU A 17 1.59 1.03 2.53
CA GLU A 17 0.89 1.20 3.81
C GLU A 17 -0.25 2.22 3.71
N LYS A 18 -0.14 3.25 2.87
CA LYS A 18 -1.25 4.17 2.58
C LYS A 18 -2.43 3.46 1.90
N ILE A 19 -2.15 2.54 0.98
CA ILE A 19 -3.18 1.73 0.32
C ILE A 19 -3.81 0.76 1.32
N GLU A 20 -3.01 0.16 2.20
CA GLU A 20 -3.49 -0.73 3.27
C GLU A 20 -4.37 0.02 4.28
N ALA A 21 -3.99 1.24 4.65
CA ALA A 21 -4.80 2.10 5.51
C ALA A 21 -6.14 2.45 4.85
N LEU A 22 -6.14 2.80 3.56
CA LEU A 22 -7.36 3.05 2.79
C LEU A 22 -8.25 1.80 2.72
N TYR A 23 -7.65 0.62 2.51
CA TYR A 23 -8.40 -0.64 2.52
C TYR A 23 -9.10 -0.87 3.86
N SER A 24 -8.40 -0.61 4.98
CA SER A 24 -8.99 -0.71 6.32
C SER A 24 -10.15 0.25 6.49
N GLU A 25 -9.97 1.53 6.15
CA GLU A 25 -11.00 2.57 6.24
C GLU A 25 -12.26 2.20 5.44
N LEU A 26 -12.06 1.74 4.19
CA LEU A 26 -13.18 1.31 3.34
C LEU A 26 -13.88 0.07 3.89
N THR A 27 -13.14 -0.85 4.51
CA THR A 27 -13.71 -2.06 5.12
C THR A 27 -14.55 -1.72 6.33
N ASP A 28 -14.10 -0.76 7.15
CA ASP A 28 -14.83 -0.28 8.32
C ASP A 28 -16.15 0.39 7.92
N TRP A 29 -16.18 1.10 6.79
CA TRP A 29 -17.40 1.72 6.25
C TRP A 29 -18.51 0.69 5.94
N TYR A 30 -18.16 -0.55 5.59
CA TYR A 30 -19.14 -1.62 5.33
C TYR A 30 -19.77 -2.22 6.60
N GLY A 31 -19.30 -1.89 7.80
CA GLY A 31 -19.84 -2.43 9.05
C GLY A 31 -19.81 -3.96 9.11
N GLU A 32 -20.95 -4.61 9.35
CA GLU A 32 -21.09 -6.08 9.44
C GLU A 32 -21.58 -6.72 8.12
N ALA A 33 -21.41 -6.04 6.98
CA ALA A 33 -21.85 -6.60 5.70
C ALA A 33 -21.06 -7.86 5.31
N ASP A 34 -21.78 -8.86 4.79
CA ASP A 34 -21.17 -10.11 4.31
C ASP A 34 -20.12 -9.85 3.21
N ASN A 35 -18.97 -10.49 3.37
CA ASN A 35 -17.82 -10.44 2.45
C ASN A 35 -17.30 -9.02 2.21
N LYS A 36 -17.42 -8.11 3.19
CA LYS A 36 -16.97 -6.71 3.06
C LYS A 36 -15.51 -6.59 2.59
N GLU A 37 -14.61 -7.41 3.12
CA GLU A 37 -13.20 -7.47 2.76
C GLU A 37 -13.04 -7.74 1.26
N LEU A 38 -13.74 -8.76 0.76
CA LEU A 38 -13.71 -9.13 -0.65
C LEU A 38 -14.31 -8.03 -1.54
N ARG A 39 -15.39 -7.37 -1.10
CA ARG A 39 -16.02 -6.26 -1.83
C ARG A 39 -15.09 -5.06 -1.95
N VAL A 40 -14.40 -4.71 -0.87
CA VAL A 40 -13.42 -3.61 -0.86
C VAL A 40 -12.22 -3.96 -1.73
N ALA A 41 -11.66 -5.16 -1.58
CA ALA A 41 -10.56 -5.63 -2.42
C ALA A 41 -10.93 -5.60 -3.91
N ALA A 42 -12.14 -6.05 -4.28
CA ALA A 42 -12.63 -5.99 -5.65
C ALA A 42 -12.75 -4.55 -6.17
N LYS A 43 -13.22 -3.60 -5.34
CA LYS A 43 -13.30 -2.18 -5.72
C LYS A 43 -11.92 -1.57 -5.96
N LEU A 44 -10.97 -1.82 -5.06
CA LEU A 44 -9.60 -1.36 -5.25
C LEU A 44 -8.99 -1.96 -6.52
N LEU A 45 -9.20 -3.27 -6.76
CA LEU A 45 -8.74 -3.93 -7.98
C LEU A 45 -9.34 -3.30 -9.25
N MET A 46 -10.63 -2.98 -9.26
CA MET A 46 -11.27 -2.32 -10.42
C MET A 46 -10.61 -0.98 -10.75
N VAL A 47 -10.33 -0.15 -9.73
CA VAL A 47 -9.62 1.12 -9.90
C VAL A 47 -8.19 0.88 -10.38
N SER A 48 -7.47 -0.09 -9.80
CA SER A 48 -6.12 -0.43 -10.23
C SER A 48 -6.09 -0.91 -11.69
N LEU A 49 -7.03 -1.75 -12.11
CA LEU A 49 -7.13 -2.24 -13.50
C LEU A 49 -7.40 -1.11 -14.50
N GLU A 50 -8.24 -0.13 -14.13
CA GLU A 50 -8.42 1.09 -14.92
C GLU A 50 -7.09 1.85 -15.07
N LYS A 51 -6.30 1.97 -13.99
CA LYS A 51 -5.00 2.67 -14.08
C LYS A 51 -3.98 1.87 -14.88
N PHE A 52 -3.94 0.55 -14.75
CA PHE A 52 -3.11 -0.30 -15.60
C PHE A 52 -3.48 -0.14 -17.08
N SER A 53 -4.77 -0.16 -17.42
CA SER A 53 -5.17 -0.02 -18.83
C SER A 53 -4.84 1.36 -19.43
N ILE A 54 -4.86 2.41 -18.61
CA ILE A 54 -4.49 3.77 -19.03
C ILE A 54 -2.97 3.92 -19.19
N TYR A 55 -2.18 3.44 -18.22
CA TYR A 55 -0.75 3.73 -18.16
C TYR A 55 0.15 2.60 -18.70
N GLY A 56 -0.35 1.36 -18.78
CA GLY A 56 0.39 0.19 -19.25
C GLY A 56 0.31 -0.07 -20.76
N GLY A 57 -0.49 0.71 -21.50
CA GLY A 57 -0.60 0.55 -22.95
C GLY A 57 -1.16 -0.82 -23.37
N ALA A 58 -0.64 -1.39 -24.46
CA ALA A 58 -1.10 -2.67 -24.99
C ALA A 58 -0.84 -3.85 -24.02
N ASP A 59 0.24 -3.76 -23.24
CA ASP A 59 0.75 -4.84 -22.40
C ASP A 59 0.39 -4.67 -20.92
N TRP A 60 -0.64 -3.84 -20.63
CA TRP A 60 -1.08 -3.53 -19.26
C TRP A 60 -1.32 -4.77 -18.38
N HIS A 61 -1.68 -5.88 -19.00
CA HIS A 61 -2.06 -7.13 -18.35
C HIS A 61 -0.85 -7.97 -17.93
N GLU A 62 0.35 -7.73 -18.47
CA GLU A 62 1.54 -8.53 -18.18
C GLU A 62 1.90 -8.48 -16.70
N LEU A 63 2.01 -7.28 -16.13
CA LEU A 63 2.36 -7.09 -14.72
C LEU A 63 1.26 -7.62 -13.78
N VAL A 64 -0.01 -7.50 -14.15
CA VAL A 64 -1.13 -8.09 -13.40
C VAL A 64 -1.00 -9.61 -13.37
N ASN A 65 -0.76 -10.21 -14.53
CA ASN A 65 -0.61 -11.66 -14.66
C ASN A 65 0.65 -12.17 -13.95
N GLU A 66 1.74 -11.39 -13.94
CA GLU A 66 2.94 -11.71 -13.18
C GLU A 66 2.62 -11.85 -11.69
N TYR A 67 1.96 -10.86 -11.08
CA TYR A 67 1.58 -10.94 -9.67
C TYR A 67 0.62 -12.10 -9.37
N VAL A 68 -0.34 -12.36 -10.26
CA VAL A 68 -1.25 -13.52 -10.14
C VAL A 68 -0.48 -14.84 -10.23
N ASN A 69 0.48 -14.95 -11.14
CA ASN A 69 1.30 -16.14 -11.30
C ASN A 69 2.22 -16.36 -10.10
N ILE A 70 2.83 -15.30 -9.54
CA ILE A 70 3.61 -15.41 -8.30
C ILE A 70 2.70 -15.89 -7.18
N LEU A 71 1.54 -15.27 -6.96
CA LEU A 71 0.63 -15.67 -5.88
C LEU A 71 0.15 -17.13 -6.00
N LYS A 72 -0.04 -17.64 -7.23
CA LYS A 72 -0.45 -19.03 -7.48
C LYS A 72 0.67 -20.04 -7.24
N ASN A 73 1.90 -19.71 -7.64
CA ASN A 73 3.01 -20.68 -7.70
C ASN A 73 4.02 -20.52 -6.55
N ASP A 74 4.19 -19.31 -6.02
CA ASP A 74 5.10 -18.97 -4.93
C ASP A 74 4.51 -17.87 -4.00
N PRO A 75 3.54 -18.24 -3.14
CA PRO A 75 2.93 -17.30 -2.20
C PRO A 75 3.93 -16.67 -1.22
N GLU A 76 5.03 -17.36 -0.89
CA GLU A 76 6.07 -16.83 -0.01
C GLU A 76 6.82 -15.68 -0.68
N GLN A 77 7.14 -15.81 -1.96
CA GLN A 77 7.73 -14.73 -2.74
C GLN A 77 6.79 -13.52 -2.84
N PHE A 78 5.49 -13.75 -3.02
CA PHE A 78 4.50 -12.66 -2.97
C PHE A 78 4.53 -11.92 -1.63
N GLN A 79 4.60 -12.64 -0.51
CA GLN A 79 4.73 -12.04 0.81
C GLN A 79 6.04 -11.28 0.99
N LYS A 80 7.15 -11.76 0.42
CA LYS A 80 8.43 -11.04 0.42
C LYS A 80 8.32 -9.72 -0.33
N ILE A 81 7.66 -9.70 -1.49
CA ILE A 81 7.40 -8.48 -2.28
C ILE A 81 6.57 -7.48 -1.47
N LEU A 82 5.50 -7.93 -0.80
CA LEU A 82 4.71 -7.04 0.06
C LEU A 82 5.56 -6.46 1.19
N ARG A 83 6.33 -7.30 1.89
CA ARG A 83 7.20 -6.88 2.99
C ARG A 83 8.26 -5.88 2.54
N SER A 84 8.87 -6.04 1.37
CA SER A 84 9.86 -5.09 0.86
C SER A 84 9.25 -3.73 0.47
N ASN A 85 7.93 -3.66 0.27
CA ASN A 85 7.22 -2.43 -0.05
C ASN A 85 6.61 -1.75 1.20
N ARG A 86 6.53 -2.48 2.33
CA ARG A 86 6.29 -1.90 3.66
C ARG A 86 7.61 -1.35 4.21
N GLY A 87 7.55 -0.38 5.12
CA GLY A 87 8.76 0.35 5.50
C GLY A 87 9.82 -0.50 6.20
N GLU A 88 11.08 -0.38 5.77
CA GLU A 88 12.14 0.04 6.69
C GLU A 88 12.20 1.57 6.59
N LEU A 89 12.11 2.27 7.72
CA LEU A 89 12.35 3.70 7.80
C LEU A 89 13.59 4.03 6.95
N LYS A 90 13.42 4.77 5.85
CA LYS A 90 14.46 5.70 5.45
C LYS A 90 14.51 6.68 6.61
N ASP A 91 15.37 6.40 7.59
CA ASP A 91 15.95 7.46 8.40
C ASP A 91 16.38 8.52 7.39
N LYS A 92 15.59 9.60 7.31
CA LYS A 92 16.08 10.84 6.72
C LYS A 92 17.36 11.07 7.48
N LYS A 93 18.51 10.77 6.83
CA LYS A 93 19.80 11.24 7.30
C LYS A 93 19.56 12.70 7.62
N SER A 94 19.60 13.03 8.90
CA SER A 94 19.81 14.39 9.35
C SER A 94 21.09 14.85 8.68
N THR A 95 20.99 15.41 7.48
CA THR A 95 21.98 16.36 6.98
C THR A 95 21.79 17.63 7.78
N GLY A 96 22.08 17.53 9.08
CA GLY A 96 22.55 18.66 9.85
C GLY A 96 23.94 18.95 9.35
N ASN A 97 24.04 19.75 8.30
CA ASN A 97 25.27 20.48 8.03
C ASN A 97 25.44 21.47 9.18
N TYR A 98 26.21 21.07 10.19
CA TYR A 98 26.90 22.02 11.05
C TYR A 98 28.04 22.61 10.21
N HIS A 99 27.85 23.86 9.78
CA HIS A 99 28.93 24.81 9.54
C HIS A 99 28.47 26.18 10.02
#